data_AF-A0A970SI66-F1
#
_entry.id   AF-A0A970SI66-F1
#
_cell.length_a   1.000
_cell.length_b   1.000
_cell.length_c   1.000
_cell.angle_alpha   90.00
_cell.angle_beta   90.00
_cell.angle_gamma   90.00
#
_symmetry.space_group_name_H-M   'P 1'
#
loop_
_entity.id
_entity.type
_entity.pdbx_description
1 polymer ?
#
loop_
_entity_poly.entity_id
_entity_poly.type
_entity_poly.pdbx_seq_one_letter_code
_entity_poly.pdbx_strand_id
1 'polypeptide(L)'
;MIKETIIFLIGVISTGFTSPLAIHKDLESLAINLSRVTGCLPEEAIYKAYGKLEFELIDNNDFGYSCWSNLKCYGSIDPLTCDKARGLFIHELGHRFLNSLDLTYEELNMEIGYYSNGDYVHVAGINPKTGNYERTTLGYVDSCAPHIQHGLLSPAYNSYKEDFADMFMNWALGGFTDCEAGRARMKWMESFVQTTLGEPRNGSSINKKSHMNSCNTFRPVFSANEEIG
;
A
#
# COMPACT_ATOMS: atom_id res chain seq x y z
N MET A 1 10.48 0.56 -29.65
CA MET A 1 9.48 -0.06 -28.77
C MET A 1 10.21 -0.74 -27.64
N ILE A 2 10.17 -0.18 -26.44
CA ILE A 2 10.63 -0.88 -25.25
C ILE A 2 9.51 -1.86 -24.91
N LYS A 3 9.79 -3.17 -24.92
CA LYS A 3 8.86 -4.15 -24.34
C LYS A 3 8.81 -3.83 -22.85
N GLU A 4 7.65 -3.39 -22.35
CA GLU A 4 7.43 -3.35 -20.90
C GLU A 4 7.54 -4.78 -20.38
N THR A 5 8.56 -5.03 -19.55
CA THR A 5 8.74 -6.31 -18.87
C THR A 5 7.91 -6.28 -17.61
N ILE A 6 6.90 -7.15 -17.50
CA ILE A 6 6.07 -7.28 -16.30
C ILE A 6 6.81 -8.16 -15.29
N ILE A 7 6.92 -7.70 -14.04
CA ILE A 7 7.41 -8.51 -12.92
C ILE A 7 6.30 -9.48 -12.52
N PHE A 8 6.56 -10.79 -12.60
CA PHE A 8 5.62 -11.79 -12.13
C PHE A 8 5.77 -11.99 -10.62
N LEU A 9 4.72 -11.65 -9.87
CA LEU A 9 4.74 -11.60 -8.41
C LEU A 9 4.31 -12.94 -7.83
N ILE A 10 5.11 -13.49 -6.93
CA ILE A 10 4.83 -14.77 -6.28
C ILE A 10 3.61 -14.63 -5.37
N GLY A 11 2.72 -15.62 -5.42
CA GLY A 11 1.57 -15.71 -4.53
C GLY A 11 0.45 -14.69 -4.81
N VAL A 12 0.52 -13.97 -5.93
CA VAL A 12 -0.56 -13.09 -6.42
C VAL A 12 -1.41 -13.85 -7.42
N ILE A 13 -2.71 -13.92 -7.17
CA ILE A 13 -3.71 -14.53 -8.05
C ILE A 13 -4.81 -13.50 -8.33
N SER A 14 -5.31 -13.45 -9.55
CA SER A 14 -6.44 -12.61 -9.95
C SER A 14 -7.49 -13.41 -10.72
N THR A 15 -8.76 -13.21 -10.38
CA THR A 15 -9.92 -13.87 -11.01
C THR A 15 -11.00 -12.84 -11.34
N GLY A 16 -11.69 -13.00 -12.47
CA GLY A 16 -12.83 -12.14 -12.88
C GLY A 16 -12.45 -10.85 -13.59
N PHE A 17 -11.17 -10.45 -13.57
CA PHE A 17 -10.68 -9.26 -14.29
C PHE A 17 -10.46 -9.55 -15.78
N THR A 18 -10.55 -8.50 -16.61
CA THR A 18 -10.36 -8.54 -18.06
C THR A 18 -8.97 -9.02 -18.46
N SER A 19 -7.96 -8.68 -17.65
CA SER A 19 -6.58 -9.12 -17.82
C SER A 19 -5.99 -9.56 -16.49
N PRO A 20 -5.72 -10.86 -16.28
CA PRO A 20 -5.10 -11.34 -15.05
C PRO A 20 -3.73 -10.72 -14.78
N LEU A 21 -2.98 -10.35 -15.83
CA LEU A 21 -1.67 -9.70 -15.71
C LEU A 21 -1.74 -8.24 -15.25
N ALA A 22 -2.91 -7.59 -15.36
CA ALA A 22 -3.05 -6.19 -14.97
C ALA A 22 -2.80 -5.98 -13.47
N ILE A 23 -3.13 -6.96 -12.62
CA ILE A 23 -2.86 -6.87 -11.17
C ILE A 23 -1.36 -6.84 -10.89
N HIS A 24 -0.56 -7.60 -11.63
CA HIS A 24 0.89 -7.62 -11.44
C HIS A 24 1.51 -6.28 -11.80
N LYS A 25 1.02 -5.66 -12.87
CA LYS A 25 1.44 -4.30 -13.28
C LYS A 25 1.02 -3.25 -12.24
N ASP A 26 -0.20 -3.34 -11.71
CA ASP A 26 -0.68 -2.38 -10.71
C ASP A 26 0.14 -2.47 -9.40
N LEU A 27 0.52 -3.69 -8.99
CA LEU A 27 1.31 -3.95 -7.78
C LEU A 27 2.83 -3.76 -7.96
N GLU A 28 3.34 -3.52 -9.17
CA GLU A 28 4.78 -3.53 -9.45
C GLU A 28 5.54 -2.50 -8.61
N SER A 29 5.02 -1.27 -8.52
CA SER A 29 5.67 -0.19 -7.75
C SER A 29 5.68 -0.49 -6.24
N LEU A 30 4.60 -1.09 -5.73
CA LEU A 30 4.54 -1.56 -4.36
C LEU A 30 5.60 -2.65 -4.10
N ALA A 31 5.72 -3.61 -5.01
CA ALA A 31 6.69 -4.70 -4.91
C ALA A 31 8.14 -4.18 -4.88
N ILE A 32 8.47 -3.21 -5.73
CA ILE A 32 9.79 -2.55 -5.75
C ILE A 32 10.06 -1.82 -4.42
N ASN A 33 9.09 -1.09 -3.89
CA ASN A 33 9.28 -0.36 -2.64
C ASN A 33 9.40 -1.30 -1.43
N LEU A 34 8.59 -2.36 -1.37
CA LEU A 34 8.71 -3.39 -0.34
C LEU A 34 10.04 -4.16 -0.45
N SER A 35 10.53 -4.41 -1.66
CA SER A 35 11.85 -5.02 -1.89
C SER A 35 12.97 -4.18 -1.28
N ARG A 36 12.94 -2.85 -1.47
CA ARG A 36 13.92 -1.94 -0.84
C ARG A 36 13.89 -1.98 0.69
N VAL A 37 12.69 -2.11 1.27
CA VAL A 37 12.50 -2.15 2.72
C VAL A 37 12.93 -3.49 3.34
N THR A 38 12.53 -4.59 2.70
CA THR A 38 12.71 -5.95 3.22
C THR A 38 14.04 -6.57 2.82
N GLY A 39 14.68 -6.07 1.76
CA GLY A 39 15.88 -6.65 1.14
C GLY A 39 15.60 -7.88 0.26
N CYS A 40 14.34 -8.29 0.11
CA CYS A 40 13.96 -9.41 -0.76
C CYS A 40 13.86 -8.96 -2.23
N LEU A 41 13.78 -9.91 -3.17
CA LEU A 41 13.54 -9.59 -4.58
C LEU A 41 12.12 -9.02 -4.77
N PRO A 42 11.89 -8.10 -5.74
CA PRO A 42 10.55 -7.58 -6.03
C PRO A 42 9.48 -8.67 -6.23
N GLU A 43 9.82 -9.76 -6.91
CA GLU A 43 8.95 -10.91 -7.16
C GLU A 43 8.44 -11.57 -5.86
N GLU A 44 9.21 -11.49 -4.78
CA GLU A 44 8.94 -12.13 -3.48
C GLU A 44 8.35 -11.16 -2.46
N ALA A 45 8.56 -9.86 -2.64
CA ALA A 45 8.32 -8.83 -1.63
C ALA A 45 6.85 -8.75 -1.19
N ILE A 46 5.91 -8.92 -2.13
CA ILE A 46 4.46 -8.93 -1.83
C ILE A 46 4.09 -10.14 -0.97
N TYR A 47 4.53 -11.34 -1.37
CA TYR A 47 4.27 -12.56 -0.61
C TYR A 47 4.89 -12.48 0.80
N LYS A 48 6.07 -11.88 0.91
CA LYS A 48 6.73 -11.69 2.19
C LYS A 48 5.95 -10.76 3.12
N ALA A 49 5.35 -9.70 2.58
CA ALA A 49 4.58 -8.73 3.35
C ALA A 49 3.17 -9.23 3.71
N TYR A 50 2.49 -9.94 2.81
CA TYR A 50 1.06 -10.25 2.94
C TYR A 50 0.71 -11.75 2.91
N GLY A 51 1.67 -12.61 2.60
CA GLY A 51 1.40 -13.98 2.20
C GLY A 51 0.73 -14.06 0.83
N LYS A 52 -0.02 -15.14 0.60
CA LYS A 52 -0.80 -15.30 -0.63
C LYS A 52 -1.91 -14.25 -0.70
N LEU A 53 -2.03 -13.61 -1.86
CA LEU A 53 -3.08 -12.66 -2.17
C LEU A 53 -3.94 -13.17 -3.33
N GLU A 54 -5.25 -13.14 -3.12
CA GLU A 54 -6.24 -13.53 -4.11
C GLU A 54 -7.15 -12.33 -4.36
N PHE A 55 -7.02 -11.74 -5.54
CA PHE A 55 -7.85 -10.63 -6.01
C PHE A 55 -9.01 -11.20 -6.81
N GLU A 56 -10.22 -10.72 -6.55
CA GLU A 56 -11.42 -11.23 -7.19
C GLU A 56 -12.33 -10.08 -7.61
N LEU A 57 -12.73 -10.06 -8.88
CA LEU A 57 -13.85 -9.24 -9.35
C LEU A 57 -15.08 -10.13 -9.51
N ILE A 58 -16.13 -9.82 -8.76
CA ILE A 58 -17.39 -10.54 -8.75
C ILE A 58 -18.44 -9.65 -9.41
N ASP A 59 -18.89 -10.05 -10.60
CA ASP A 59 -19.99 -9.37 -11.27
C ASP A 59 -21.30 -9.66 -10.53
N ASN A 60 -21.90 -8.61 -9.98
CA ASN A 60 -23.20 -8.65 -9.31
C ASN A 60 -24.26 -7.83 -10.07
N ASN A 61 -23.97 -7.42 -11.31
CA ASN A 61 -24.77 -6.52 -12.14
C ASN A 61 -24.96 -5.09 -11.59
N ASP A 62 -24.22 -4.69 -10.55
CA ASP A 62 -24.24 -3.30 -10.09
C ASP A 62 -23.45 -2.42 -11.06
N PHE A 63 -23.94 -1.19 -11.25
CA PHE A 63 -23.23 -0.19 -12.01
C PHE A 63 -22.02 0.31 -11.22
N GLY A 64 -20.82 0.13 -11.76
CA GLY A 64 -19.57 0.57 -11.12
C GLY A 64 -18.76 -0.58 -10.53
N TYR A 65 -18.00 -0.25 -9.47
CA TYR A 65 -17.26 -1.20 -8.65
C TYR A 65 -17.22 -0.72 -7.20
N SER A 66 -17.03 -1.65 -6.27
CA SER A 66 -16.66 -1.38 -4.88
C SER A 66 -15.69 -2.47 -4.46
N CYS A 67 -14.66 -2.13 -3.69
CA CYS A 67 -13.60 -3.04 -3.28
C CYS A 67 -13.38 -2.93 -1.77
N TRP A 68 -12.85 -3.99 -1.16
CA TRP A 68 -12.59 -4.04 0.27
C TRP A 68 -11.24 -4.72 0.55
N SER A 69 -10.74 -4.55 1.77
CA SER A 69 -9.48 -5.15 2.26
C SER A 69 -9.39 -6.68 2.21
N ASN A 70 -10.51 -7.38 1.96
CA ASN A 70 -10.51 -8.81 1.62
C ASN A 70 -10.12 -9.10 0.16
N LEU A 71 -9.79 -8.05 -0.61
CA LEU A 71 -9.36 -8.05 -2.02
C LEU A 71 -10.43 -8.52 -3.00
N LYS A 72 -11.69 -8.52 -2.56
CA LYS A 72 -12.85 -8.72 -3.43
C LYS A 72 -13.38 -7.37 -3.88
N CYS A 73 -13.74 -7.30 -5.14
CA CYS A 73 -14.51 -6.22 -5.71
C CYS A 73 -15.85 -6.75 -6.22
N TYR A 74 -16.92 -5.98 -6.04
CA TYR A 74 -18.22 -6.26 -6.63
C TYR A 74 -18.57 -5.18 -7.65
N GLY A 75 -19.08 -5.58 -8.80
CA GLY A 75 -19.55 -4.67 -9.84
C GLY A 75 -19.24 -5.15 -11.25
N SER A 76 -19.78 -4.42 -12.23
CA SER A 76 -19.65 -4.73 -13.66
C SER A 76 -18.47 -4.00 -14.34
N ILE A 77 -17.84 -3.03 -13.67
CA ILE A 77 -16.68 -2.30 -14.19
C ILE A 77 -15.39 -2.90 -13.63
N ASP A 78 -14.46 -3.26 -14.51
CA ASP A 78 -13.12 -3.70 -14.12
C ASP A 78 -12.28 -2.50 -13.61
N PRO A 79 -11.97 -2.42 -12.30
CA PRO A 79 -11.21 -1.30 -11.75
C PRO A 79 -9.77 -1.24 -12.27
N LEU A 80 -9.17 -2.35 -12.72
CA LEU A 80 -7.80 -2.35 -13.27
C LEU A 80 -7.70 -1.65 -14.62
N THR A 81 -8.83 -1.34 -15.25
CA THR A 81 -8.91 -0.60 -16.52
C THR A 81 -9.34 0.85 -16.34
N CYS A 82 -9.62 1.28 -15.10
CA CYS A 82 -10.14 2.60 -14.78
C CYS A 82 -9.06 3.48 -14.13
N ASP A 83 -8.68 4.58 -14.80
CA ASP A 83 -7.65 5.50 -14.28
C ASP A 83 -7.99 6.07 -12.89
N LYS A 84 -9.28 6.32 -12.62
CA LYS A 84 -9.74 6.81 -11.31
C LYS A 84 -9.67 5.74 -10.22
N ALA A 85 -9.68 4.46 -10.59
CA ALA A 85 -9.53 3.33 -9.69
C ALA A 85 -8.07 2.91 -9.50
N ARG A 86 -7.12 3.55 -10.21
CA ARG A 86 -5.70 3.24 -10.09
C ARG A 86 -5.27 3.30 -8.63
N GLY A 87 -4.57 2.28 -8.16
CA GLY A 87 -4.12 2.19 -6.77
C GLY A 87 -5.19 1.76 -5.77
N LEU A 88 -6.45 1.55 -6.17
CA LEU A 88 -7.52 1.10 -5.27
C LEU A 88 -7.13 -0.20 -4.54
N PHE A 89 -6.57 -1.18 -5.25
CA PHE A 89 -6.12 -2.41 -4.60
C PHE A 89 -4.96 -2.19 -3.64
N ILE A 90 -4.07 -1.24 -3.94
CA ILE A 90 -2.99 -0.86 -3.03
C ILE A 90 -3.54 -0.15 -1.80
N HIS A 91 -4.56 0.69 -1.95
CA HIS A 91 -5.31 1.30 -0.84
C HIS A 91 -5.91 0.21 0.06
N GLU A 92 -6.61 -0.79 -0.52
CA GLU A 92 -7.15 -1.92 0.23
C GLU A 92 -6.07 -2.78 0.90
N LEU A 93 -4.90 -2.91 0.28
CA LEU A 93 -3.73 -3.53 0.90
C LEU A 93 -3.18 -2.69 2.06
N GLY A 94 -3.25 -1.36 2.00
CA GLY A 94 -2.94 -0.47 3.11
C GLY A 94 -3.81 -0.75 4.33
N HIS A 95 -5.13 -0.90 4.14
CA HIS A 95 -6.03 -1.35 5.20
C HIS A 95 -5.63 -2.71 5.76
N ARG A 96 -5.35 -3.69 4.90
CA ARG A 96 -4.93 -5.03 5.32
C ARG A 96 -3.59 -5.01 6.09
N PHE A 97 -2.65 -4.18 5.65
CA PHE A 97 -1.38 -3.97 6.33
C PHE A 97 -1.60 -3.46 7.75
N LEU A 98 -2.35 -2.35 7.89
CA LEU A 98 -2.66 -1.77 9.19
C LEU A 98 -3.40 -2.74 10.11
N ASN A 99 -4.41 -3.44 9.59
CA ASN A 99 -5.19 -4.41 10.36
C ASN A 99 -4.34 -5.60 10.84
N SER A 100 -3.27 -5.96 10.14
CA SER A 100 -2.36 -7.04 10.57
C SER A 100 -1.51 -6.68 11.79
N LEU A 101 -1.37 -5.38 12.09
CA LEU A 101 -0.57 -4.87 13.19
C LEU A 101 -1.38 -4.75 14.50
N ASP A 102 -2.71 -4.77 14.41
CA ASP A 102 -3.63 -4.64 15.54
C ASP A 102 -3.34 -3.38 16.40
N LEU A 103 -2.98 -2.27 15.74
CA LEU A 103 -2.63 -1.00 16.41
C LEU A 103 -3.87 -0.14 16.61
N THR A 104 -3.99 0.48 17.77
CA THR A 104 -4.89 1.62 17.96
C THR A 104 -4.36 2.86 17.23
N TYR A 105 -5.20 3.89 17.14
CA TYR A 105 -4.79 5.16 16.55
C TYR A 105 -3.64 5.82 17.33
N GLU A 106 -3.69 5.77 18.66
CA GLU A 106 -2.63 6.31 19.52
C GLU A 106 -1.32 5.53 19.33
N GLU A 107 -1.40 4.20 19.17
CA GLU A 107 -0.24 3.35 18.92
C GLU A 107 0.34 3.52 17.52
N LEU A 108 -0.48 3.89 16.53
CA LEU A 108 -0.01 4.26 15.19
C LEU A 108 0.95 5.47 15.26
N ASN A 109 0.76 6.34 16.25
CA ASN A 109 1.59 7.53 16.51
C ASN A 109 1.86 8.34 15.23
N MET A 110 0.81 8.55 14.45
CA MET A 110 0.88 9.35 13.23
C MET A 110 0.87 10.81 13.64
N GLU A 111 2.04 11.46 13.63
CA GLU A 111 2.20 12.90 13.83
C GLU A 111 3.09 13.43 12.69
N ILE A 112 2.46 14.03 11.68
CA ILE A 112 3.13 14.44 10.46
C ILE A 112 2.97 15.94 10.30
N GLY A 113 4.09 16.64 10.32
CA GLY A 113 4.17 18.06 10.06
C GLY A 113 5.60 18.49 9.82
N TYR A 114 5.78 19.79 9.58
CA TYR A 114 7.08 20.41 9.39
C TYR A 114 7.05 21.84 9.93
N TYR A 115 8.23 22.42 10.14
CA TYR A 115 8.36 23.82 10.56
C TYR A 115 8.70 24.68 9.35
N SER A 116 7.95 25.76 9.15
CA SER A 116 8.22 26.76 8.12
C SER A 116 8.24 28.13 8.79
N ASN A 117 9.36 28.86 8.68
CA ASN A 117 9.55 30.18 9.29
C ASN A 117 9.25 30.23 10.81
N GLY A 118 9.51 29.14 11.52
CA GLY A 118 9.26 29.04 12.98
C GLY A 118 7.85 28.57 13.35
N ASP A 119 6.93 28.48 12.39
CA ASP A 119 5.58 27.98 12.61
C ASP A 119 5.47 26.49 12.25
N TYR A 120 4.84 25.71 13.14
CA TYR A 120 4.49 24.32 12.84
C TYR A 120 3.31 24.27 11.87
N VAL A 121 3.52 23.60 10.74
CA VAL A 121 2.53 23.28 9.72
C VAL A 121 2.12 21.82 9.87
N HIS A 122 0.86 21.60 10.25
CA HIS A 122 0.25 20.28 10.35
C HIS A 122 -0.04 19.70 8.97
N VAL A 123 0.22 18.40 8.78
CA VAL A 123 -0.02 17.68 7.51
C VAL A 123 -1.02 16.53 7.72
N ALA A 124 -0.80 15.65 8.68
CA ALA A 124 -1.69 14.53 8.97
C ALA A 124 -1.45 13.96 10.37
N GLY A 125 -2.48 13.30 10.91
CA GLY A 125 -2.38 12.62 12.20
C GLY A 125 -2.72 13.53 13.39
N ILE A 126 -2.12 13.27 14.54
CA ILE A 126 -2.31 14.07 15.77
C ILE A 126 -1.74 15.46 15.50
N ASN A 127 -2.59 16.48 15.52
CA ASN A 127 -2.12 17.86 15.47
C ASN A 127 -1.63 18.27 16.88
N PRO A 128 -0.35 18.58 17.08
CA PRO A 128 0.19 18.95 18.40
C PRO A 128 -0.43 20.23 18.97
N LYS A 129 -1.05 21.08 18.14
CA LYS A 129 -1.74 22.30 18.59
C LYS A 129 -3.13 22.02 19.17
N THR A 130 -3.82 20.99 18.70
CA THR A 130 -5.22 20.69 19.09
C THR A 130 -5.36 19.39 19.88
N GLY A 131 -4.38 18.49 19.78
CA GLY A 131 -4.40 17.15 20.36
C GLY A 131 -5.31 16.16 19.61
N ASN A 132 -5.94 16.59 18.51
CA ASN A 132 -6.91 15.78 17.78
C ASN A 132 -6.31 15.19 16.50
N TYR A 133 -6.91 14.10 16.02
CA TYR A 133 -6.66 13.63 14.66
C TYR A 133 -7.19 14.63 13.64
N GLU A 134 -6.30 15.06 12.73
CA GLU A 134 -6.64 15.96 11.65
C GLU A 134 -5.99 15.48 10.36
N ARG A 135 -6.82 15.30 9.32
CA ARG A 135 -6.37 14.96 7.98
C ARG A 135 -6.38 16.19 7.08
N THR A 136 -5.28 16.43 6.37
CA THR A 136 -5.22 17.45 5.31
C THR A 136 -4.97 16.83 3.94
N THR A 137 -5.20 17.59 2.88
CA THR A 137 -4.81 17.21 1.51
C THR A 137 -3.36 17.56 1.18
N LEU A 138 -2.63 18.21 2.10
CA LEU A 138 -1.26 18.67 1.86
C LEU A 138 -0.33 17.49 1.56
N GLY A 139 0.48 17.64 0.51
CA GLY A 139 1.46 16.65 0.10
C GLY A 139 0.95 15.64 -0.93
N TYR A 140 -0.36 15.51 -1.14
CA TYR A 140 -0.94 14.73 -2.25
C TYR A 140 -0.94 15.55 -3.55
N VAL A 141 -0.93 14.86 -4.71
CA VAL A 141 -1.02 15.50 -6.03
C VAL A 141 -2.41 16.11 -6.26
N ASP A 142 -3.46 15.43 -5.80
CA ASP A 142 -4.84 15.92 -5.84
C ASP A 142 -5.58 15.50 -4.54
N SER A 143 -6.68 16.17 -4.27
CA SER A 143 -7.63 15.93 -3.18
C SER A 143 -8.68 14.85 -3.48
N CYS A 144 -8.55 14.16 -4.62
CA CYS A 144 -9.51 13.15 -5.07
C CYS A 144 -8.81 11.93 -5.70
N ALA A 145 -9.61 10.92 -6.07
CA ALA A 145 -9.11 9.70 -6.69
C ALA A 145 -8.37 10.03 -8.01
N PRO A 146 -7.23 9.37 -8.28
CA PRO A 146 -6.73 8.18 -7.60
C PRO A 146 -5.84 8.46 -6.38
N HIS A 147 -5.57 9.72 -6.01
CA HIS A 147 -4.63 10.06 -4.94
C HIS A 147 -5.27 10.03 -3.54
N ILE A 148 -6.58 10.23 -3.47
CA ILE A 148 -7.37 10.08 -2.25
C ILE A 148 -8.65 9.33 -2.65
N GLN A 149 -8.78 8.06 -2.26
CA GLN A 149 -9.92 7.22 -2.70
C GLN A 149 -11.25 7.73 -2.12
N HIS A 150 -11.22 8.24 -0.89
CA HIS A 150 -12.35 8.90 -0.25
C HIS A 150 -12.11 10.40 -0.17
N GLY A 151 -12.53 11.17 -1.18
CA GLY A 151 -12.35 12.63 -1.20
C GLY A 151 -13.06 13.37 -0.06
N LEU A 152 -12.85 14.68 0.03
CA LEU A 152 -13.29 15.56 1.14
C LEU A 152 -14.77 15.46 1.54
N LEU A 153 -15.66 15.08 0.61
CA LEU A 153 -17.10 14.96 0.85
C LEU A 153 -17.53 13.57 1.36
N SER A 154 -16.60 12.60 1.40
CA SER A 154 -16.86 11.27 1.91
C SER A 154 -16.99 11.30 3.44
N PRO A 155 -17.99 10.62 4.03
CA PRO A 155 -18.07 10.47 5.49
C PRO A 155 -16.85 9.71 6.05
N ALA A 156 -16.14 8.93 5.21
CA ALA A 156 -14.95 8.20 5.60
C ALA A 156 -13.66 9.06 5.55
N TYR A 157 -13.70 10.28 4.99
CA TYR A 157 -12.49 11.09 4.77
C TYR A 157 -11.66 11.30 6.04
N ASN A 158 -12.31 11.59 7.18
CA ASN A 158 -11.65 11.90 8.45
C ASN A 158 -11.34 10.66 9.32
N SER A 159 -11.25 9.47 8.73
CA SER A 159 -10.77 8.28 9.41
C SER A 159 -9.25 8.16 9.32
N TYR A 160 -8.57 7.81 10.43
CA TYR A 160 -7.13 7.53 10.41
C TYR A 160 -6.79 6.32 9.55
N LYS A 161 -7.70 5.35 9.45
CA LYS A 161 -7.51 4.15 8.62
C LYS A 161 -7.50 4.52 7.13
N GLU A 162 -8.40 5.42 6.73
CA GLU A 162 -8.46 5.89 5.34
C GLU A 162 -7.26 6.75 4.97
N ASP A 163 -6.82 7.65 5.86
CA ASP A 163 -5.60 8.43 5.58
C ASP A 163 -4.36 7.54 5.56
N PHE A 164 -4.28 6.52 6.43
CA PHE A 164 -3.21 5.53 6.35
C PHE A 164 -3.22 4.80 5.00
N ALA A 165 -4.38 4.31 4.56
CA ALA A 165 -4.52 3.57 3.31
C ALA A 165 -4.18 4.45 2.09
N ASP A 166 -4.65 5.70 2.07
CA ASP A 166 -4.29 6.66 1.01
C ASP A 166 -2.81 7.03 1.05
N MET A 167 -2.21 7.22 2.23
CA MET A 167 -0.77 7.44 2.35
C MET A 167 0.03 6.23 1.88
N PHE A 168 -0.40 5.01 2.22
CA PHE A 168 0.26 3.77 1.82
C PHE A 168 0.25 3.61 0.30
N MET A 169 -0.91 3.87 -0.32
CA MET A 169 -1.07 3.89 -1.77
C MET A 169 -0.15 4.91 -2.44
N ASN A 170 -0.11 6.15 -1.95
CA ASN A 170 0.74 7.19 -2.55
C ASN A 170 2.24 6.95 -2.30
N TRP A 171 2.62 6.35 -1.17
CA TRP A 171 3.98 5.86 -0.97
C TRP A 171 4.36 4.79 -2.01
N ALA A 172 3.49 3.79 -2.20
CA ALA A 172 3.71 2.70 -3.15
C ALA A 172 3.79 3.18 -4.60
N LEU A 173 2.96 4.16 -5.00
CA LEU A 173 2.86 4.66 -6.37
C LEU A 173 3.74 5.89 -6.66
N GLY A 174 4.43 6.43 -5.66
CA GLY A 174 5.16 7.70 -5.80
C GLY A 174 4.23 8.90 -6.02
N GLY A 175 3.01 8.87 -5.45
CA GLY A 175 1.96 9.86 -5.62
C GLY A 175 2.04 11.07 -4.68
N PHE A 176 3.11 11.22 -3.90
CA PHE A 176 3.35 12.43 -3.11
C PHE A 176 4.05 13.50 -3.96
N THR A 177 3.66 14.76 -3.74
CA THR A 177 4.34 15.94 -4.31
C THR A 177 5.74 16.13 -3.71
N ASP A 178 6.66 16.74 -4.47
CA ASP A 178 8.00 17.11 -3.96
C ASP A 178 8.01 18.44 -3.18
N CYS A 179 6.98 18.69 -2.37
CA CYS A 179 6.97 19.78 -1.41
C CYS A 179 7.28 19.27 0.01
N GLU A 180 7.42 20.16 0.98
CA GLU A 180 7.72 19.78 2.37
C GLU A 180 6.68 18.84 2.95
N ALA A 181 5.39 19.07 2.68
CA ALA A 181 4.31 18.20 3.14
C ALA A 181 4.36 16.80 2.50
N GLY A 182 4.62 16.71 1.19
CA GLY A 182 4.72 15.42 0.50
C GLY A 182 5.94 14.62 0.95
N ARG A 183 7.09 15.29 1.13
CA ARG A 183 8.29 14.68 1.73
C ARG A 183 8.07 14.22 3.16
N ALA A 184 7.31 14.96 3.97
CA ALA A 184 6.96 14.57 5.34
C ALA A 184 6.13 13.27 5.36
N ARG A 185 5.09 13.16 4.51
CA ARG A 185 4.30 11.94 4.36
C ARG A 185 5.13 10.76 3.89
N MET A 186 5.93 10.97 2.84
CA MET A 186 6.84 9.95 2.30
C MET A 186 7.78 9.42 3.39
N LYS A 187 8.46 10.32 4.10
CA LYS A 187 9.40 9.97 5.17
C LYS A 187 8.72 9.19 6.30
N TRP A 188 7.53 9.62 6.72
CA TRP A 188 6.79 8.91 7.76
C TRP A 188 6.43 7.50 7.31
N MET A 189 5.85 7.34 6.12
CA MET A 189 5.43 6.03 5.62
C MET A 189 6.62 5.09 5.38
N GLU A 190 7.71 5.60 4.81
CA GLU A 190 8.94 4.83 4.63
C GLU A 190 9.50 4.35 5.98
N SER A 191 9.59 5.24 6.98
CA SER A 191 10.04 4.89 8.32
C SER A 191 9.11 3.87 8.99
N PHE A 192 7.80 4.03 8.84
CA PHE A 192 6.79 3.16 9.44
C PHE A 192 6.88 1.75 8.84
N VAL A 193 6.81 1.63 7.51
CA VAL A 193 6.91 0.34 6.81
C VAL A 193 8.27 -0.32 7.08
N GLN A 194 9.37 0.45 7.10
CA GLN A 194 10.70 -0.07 7.43
C GLN A 194 10.81 -0.59 8.86
N THR A 195 10.19 0.07 9.83
CA THR A 195 10.22 -0.39 11.23
C THR A 195 9.37 -1.64 11.40
N THR A 196 8.26 -1.71 10.68
CA THR A 196 7.30 -2.82 10.78
C THR A 196 7.77 -4.07 10.04
N LEU A 197 8.34 -3.92 8.84
CA LEU A 197 8.75 -5.04 7.98
C LEU A 197 10.27 -5.26 7.90
N GLY A 198 11.07 -4.31 8.35
CA GLY A 198 12.52 -4.42 8.30
C GLY A 198 13.06 -5.48 9.25
N GLU A 199 14.15 -6.12 8.84
CA GLU A 199 15.02 -6.80 9.80
C GLU A 199 15.50 -5.78 10.84
N PRO A 200 15.59 -6.15 12.14
CA PRO A 200 15.98 -5.21 13.18
C PRO A 200 17.43 -4.78 12.92
N ARG A 201 17.61 -3.55 12.41
CA ARG A 201 18.91 -2.88 12.44
C ARG A 201 19.14 -2.46 13.89
N ASN A 202 19.98 -3.22 14.60
CA ASN A 202 20.47 -2.96 15.96
C ASN A 202 19.78 -1.80 16.72
N GLY A 203 18.79 -2.13 17.56
CA GLY A 203 18.47 -1.30 18.72
C GLY A 203 17.09 -0.65 18.85
N SER A 204 16.08 -0.98 18.03
CA SER A 204 14.71 -0.51 18.30
C SER A 204 13.70 -1.66 18.33
N SER A 205 13.19 -1.94 19.52
CA SER A 205 12.21 -3.00 19.81
C SER A 205 10.82 -2.39 19.89
N ILE A 206 10.05 -2.50 18.81
CA ILE A 206 8.59 -2.59 18.93
C ILE A 206 8.27 -4.08 19.12
N ASN A 207 7.39 -4.39 20.08
CA ASN A 207 6.97 -5.75 20.43
C ASN A 207 6.48 -6.49 19.17
N LYS A 208 7.35 -7.33 18.60
CA LYS A 208 7.05 -8.14 17.42
C LYS A 208 6.05 -9.24 17.79
N LYS A 209 4.80 -9.12 17.33
CA LYS A 209 4.01 -10.30 16.93
C LYS A 209 4.15 -10.52 15.43
N SER A 210 5.38 -10.63 14.93
CA SER A 210 5.62 -10.88 13.50
C SER A 210 6.09 -12.33 13.30
N HIS A 211 5.27 -13.15 12.65
CA HIS A 211 5.73 -14.36 11.97
C HIS A 211 6.57 -13.93 10.74
N MET A 212 7.83 -13.56 10.96
CA MET A 212 8.75 -13.21 9.90
C MET A 212 9.83 -14.27 9.73
N ASN A 213 9.74 -15.03 8.63
CA ASN A 213 10.85 -15.85 8.12
C ASN A 213 11.84 -14.95 7.37
N SER A 214 13.08 -14.84 7.84
CA SER A 214 14.13 -14.06 7.16
C SER A 214 14.29 -14.47 5.69
N CYS A 215 14.75 -13.55 4.85
CA CYS A 215 15.05 -13.80 3.43
C CYS A 215 16.32 -14.67 3.29
N ASN A 216 16.26 -15.92 3.76
CA ASN A 216 17.20 -16.97 3.40
C ASN A 216 16.60 -17.75 2.23
N THR A 217 17.03 -17.36 1.02
CA THR A 217 16.89 -18.06 -0.27
C THR A 217 15.83 -19.18 -0.29
N PHE A 218 14.58 -18.82 -0.57
CA PHE A 218 13.60 -19.81 -1.01
C PHE A 218 13.97 -20.17 -2.45
N ARG A 219 14.75 -21.25 -2.66
CA ARG A 219 14.89 -21.83 -4.00
C ARG A 219 13.62 -22.63 -4.26
N PRO A 220 12.71 -22.22 -5.16
CA PRO A 220 11.66 -23.11 -5.61
C PRO A 220 12.33 -24.29 -6.33
N VAL A 221 12.13 -25.50 -5.81
CA VAL A 221 12.49 -26.73 -6.50
C VAL A 221 11.47 -26.88 -7.63
N PHE A 222 11.75 -26.29 -8.79
CA PHE A 222 11.11 -26.71 -10.03
C PHE A 222 11.79 -27.99 -10.48
N SER A 223 11.15 -29.15 -10.26
CA SER A 223 11.55 -30.37 -10.96
C SER A 223 11.04 -30.29 -12.40
N ALA A 224 11.90 -29.83 -13.31
CA ALA A 224 11.74 -30.13 -14.72
C ALA A 224 12.30 -31.55 -14.94
N ASN A 225 11.41 -32.52 -15.06
CA ASN A 225 11.73 -33.80 -15.71
C ASN A 225 10.96 -33.84 -17.04
N GLU A 226 11.52 -33.18 -18.05
CA GLU A 226 11.42 -33.64 -19.43
C GLU A 226 12.79 -34.25 -19.76
N GLU A 227 12.91 -35.57 -19.63
CA GLU A 227 13.96 -36.30 -20.32
C GLU A 227 13.41 -36.71 -21.68
N ILE A 228 14.09 -36.20 -22.70
CA ILE A 228 14.05 -36.65 -24.08
C ILE A 228 14.72 -38.02 -24.11
N GLY A 229 13.97 -39.03 -24.58
CA GLY A 229 14.43 -40.36 -24.93
C GLY A 229 13.39 -41.06 -25.78
#